data_AF-X1NB35-F1
#
_entry.id   AF-X1NB35-F1
#
_cell.length_a   1.000
_cell.length_b   1.000
_cell.length_c   1.000
_cell.angle_alpha   90.00
_cell.angle_beta   90.00
_cell.angle_gamma   90.00
#
_symmetry.space_group_name_H-M   'P 1'
#
loop_
_entity.id
_entity.type
_entity.pdbx_description
1 polymer ?
#
loop_
_entity_poly.entity_id
_entity_poly.type
_entity_poly.pdbx_seq_one_letter_code
_entity_poly.pdbx_strand_id
1 'polypeptide(L)' 'DEIKIEGKIKVRVTQIGKECHTHCAIYKRVGKCIMPKEGIFAEVLKGGKVEVGDEIRIGLNDENRNNHGE' A
#
# COMPACT_ATOMS: atom_id res chain seq x y z
N ASP A 1 9.43 0.58 -1.83
CA ASP A 1 9.28 -0.65 -2.65
C ASP A 1 8.60 -0.33 -3.98
N GLU A 2 8.92 -1.02 -5.08
CA GLU A 2 8.21 -0.88 -6.37
C GLU A 2 7.25 -2.06 -6.55
N ILE A 3 6.00 -1.79 -6.92
CA ILE A 3 5.00 -2.81 -7.25
C ILE A 3 4.65 -2.69 -8.73
N LYS A 4 4.67 -3.81 -9.43
CA LYS A 4 4.28 -3.93 -10.83
C LYS A 4 2.99 -4.73 -10.92
N ILE A 5 2.03 -4.25 -11.71
CA ILE A 5 0.77 -4.95 -11.99
C ILE A 5 0.75 -5.25 -13.49
N GLU A 6 0.56 -6.53 -13.84
CA GLU A 6 0.53 -7.00 -15.25
C GLU A 6 1.80 -6.63 -16.05
N GLY A 7 2.90 -6.28 -15.37
CA GLY A 7 4.13 -5.73 -15.97
C GLY A 7 3.97 -4.36 -16.66
N LYS A 8 2.75 -3.81 -16.75
CA LYS A 8 2.45 -2.56 -17.47
C LYS A 8 2.29 -1.37 -16.54
N ILE A 9 1.71 -1.60 -15.37
CA ILE A 9 1.43 -0.59 -14.35
C ILE A 9 2.54 -0.64 -13.32
N LYS A 10 2.98 0.53 -12.87
CA LYS A 10 4.03 0.66 -11.85
C LYS A 10 3.60 1.64 -10.80
N VAL A 11 3.69 1.22 -9.54
CA VAL A 11 3.46 2.09 -8.38
C VAL A 11 4.61 1.94 -7.40
N ARG A 12 4.97 3.02 -6.71
CA ARG A 12 5.99 3.02 -5.68
C ARG A 12 5.35 3.21 -4.33
N VAL A 13 5.54 2.27 -3.42
CA VAL A 13 5.05 2.41 -2.04
C VAL A 13 5.77 3.59 -1.39
N THR A 14 4.98 4.54 -0.90
CA THR A 14 5.46 5.76 -0.21
C THR A 14 5.22 5.67 1.29
N GLN A 15 4.18 4.95 1.72
CA GLN A 15 3.83 4.83 3.13
C GLN A 15 3.16 3.49 3.41
N ILE A 16 3.52 2.86 4.53
CA ILE A 16 2.87 1.66 5.06
C ILE A 16 2.12 2.09 6.34
N GLY A 17 0.84 1.77 6.39
CA GLY A 17 -0.07 2.28 7.41
C GLY A 17 -0.36 3.77 7.24
N LYS A 18 -1.37 4.27 7.92
CA LYS A 18 -1.56 5.71 8.13
C LYS A 18 -1.84 5.98 9.58
N GLU A 19 -1.13 6.94 10.14
CA GLU A 19 -1.38 7.41 11.50
C GLU A 19 -2.82 7.99 11.55
N CYS A 20 -3.68 7.33 12.32
CA CYS A 20 -5.13 7.53 12.28
C CYS A 20 -5.46 8.63 13.31
N HIS A 21 -5.36 9.90 12.92
CA HIS A 21 -5.44 11.02 13.89
C HIS A 21 -6.85 11.34 14.41
N THR A 22 -7.94 11.06 13.67
CA THR A 22 -9.31 11.32 14.17
C THR A 22 -10.39 10.61 13.34
N HIS A 23 -11.31 9.88 13.98
CA HIS A 23 -12.69 9.57 13.53
C HIS A 23 -12.92 9.39 12.01
N CYS A 24 -12.07 8.61 11.33
CA CYS A 24 -12.19 8.41 9.88
C CYS A 24 -13.50 7.67 9.54
N ALA A 25 -14.00 7.82 8.29
CA ALA A 25 -15.25 7.21 7.86
C ALA A 25 -15.29 5.68 8.08
N ILE A 26 -14.12 5.01 8.01
CA ILE A 26 -13.98 3.58 8.27
C ILE A 26 -14.12 3.28 9.77
N TYR A 27 -13.46 4.05 10.65
CA TYR A 27 -13.58 3.89 12.10
C TYR A 27 -15.03 4.11 12.57
N LYS A 28 -15.72 5.14 12.04
CA LYS A 28 -17.14 5.38 12.36
C LYS A 28 -18.07 4.25 11.93
N ARG A 29 -17.74 3.55 10.83
CA ARG A 29 -18.60 2.52 10.24
C ARG A 29 -18.37 1.12 10.82
N VAL A 30 -17.14 0.82 11.25
CA VAL A 30 -16.73 -0.54 11.65
C VAL A 30 -16.14 -0.60 13.06
N GLY A 31 -15.95 0.54 13.73
CA GLY A 31 -15.36 0.64 15.08
C GLY A 31 -13.85 0.41 15.13
N LYS A 32 -13.21 0.06 14.01
CA LYS A 32 -11.78 -0.24 13.91
C LYS A 32 -11.18 0.33 12.62
N CYS A 33 -10.10 1.12 12.75
CA CYS A 33 -9.36 1.69 11.62
C CYS A 33 -8.44 0.59 11.07
N ILE A 34 -8.75 0.02 9.91
CA ILE A 34 -7.90 -1.01 9.25
C ILE A 34 -6.68 -0.40 8.57
N MET A 35 -6.78 0.87 8.13
CA MET A 35 -5.72 1.60 7.43
C MET A 35 -4.36 1.65 8.14
N PRO A 36 -4.25 1.88 9.47
CA PRO A 36 -2.96 1.84 10.17
C PRO A 36 -2.31 0.46 10.18
N LYS A 37 -3.09 -0.62 10.05
CA LYS A 37 -2.57 -2.00 10.14
C LYS A 37 -2.31 -2.63 8.77
N GLU A 38 -3.23 -2.44 7.82
CA GLU A 38 -3.24 -3.17 6.55
C GLU A 38 -3.11 -2.26 5.32
N GLY A 39 -3.16 -0.93 5.50
CA GLY A 39 -3.16 0.01 4.39
C GLY A 39 -1.76 0.26 3.85
N ILE A 40 -1.62 0.28 2.53
CA ILE A 40 -0.41 0.80 1.86
C ILE A 40 -0.79 1.97 0.96
N PHE A 41 0.07 2.97 0.91
CA PHE A 41 -0.05 4.12 0.01
C PHE A 41 1.10 4.08 -0.97
N ALA A 42 0.78 4.37 -2.23
CA ALA A 42 1.75 4.35 -3.29
C ALA A 42 1.52 5.51 -4.25
N GLU A 43 2.62 5.99 -4.82
CA GLU A 43 2.62 6.92 -5.94
C GLU A 43 2.53 6.14 -7.26
N VAL A 44 1.71 6.62 -8.19
CA VAL A 44 1.59 6.01 -9.51
C VAL A 44 2.72 6.52 -10.40
N LEU A 45 3.69 5.66 -10.68
CA LEU A 45 4.78 5.95 -11.63
C LEU A 45 4.34 5.75 -13.08
N LYS A 46 3.49 4.74 -13.32
CA LYS A 46 2.88 4.46 -14.62
C LYS A 46 1.48 3.90 -14.42
N GLY A 47 0.48 4.68 -14.81
CA GLY A 47 -0.94 4.31 -14.72
C GLY A 47 -1.40 3.33 -15.80
N GLY A 48 -2.60 2.79 -15.59
CA GLY A 48 -3.26 1.86 -16.50
C GLY A 48 -4.59 1.38 -15.91
N LYS A 49 -5.26 0.44 -16.60
CA LYS A 49 -6.44 -0.25 -16.07
C LYS A 49 -6.00 -1.46 -15.24
N VAL A 50 -6.56 -1.58 -14.05
CA VAL A 50 -6.39 -2.75 -13.18
C VAL A 50 -7.71 -3.51 -13.17
N GLU A 51 -7.65 -4.82 -13.33
CA GLU A 51 -8.79 -5.72 -13.32
C GLU A 51 -8.55 -6.86 -12.31
N VAL A 52 -9.64 -7.49 -11.88
CA VAL A 52 -9.56 -8.63 -10.95
C VAL A 52 -8.86 -9.79 -11.67
N GLY A 53 -7.79 -10.30 -11.06
CA GLY A 53 -6.97 -11.38 -11.63
C GLY A 53 -5.61 -10.91 -12.16
N ASP A 54 -5.38 -9.59 -12.22
CA ASP A 54 -4.08 -9.06 -12.61
C ASP A 54 -2.97 -9.50 -11.66
N GLU A 55 -1.87 -9.99 -12.22
CA GLU A 55 -0.73 -10.45 -11.43
C GLU A 55 0.02 -9.25 -10.83
N ILE A 56 0.25 -9.31 -9.52
CA ILE A 56 1.00 -8.31 -8.77
C ILE A 56 2.39 -8.87 -8.45
N ARG A 57 3.44 -8.15 -8.88
CA ARG A 57 4.84 -8.48 -8.56
C ARG A 57 5.47 -7.37 -7.73
N ILE A 58 6.08 -7.76 -6.62
CA ILE A 58 6.83 -6.84 -5.76
C ILE A 58 8.29 -6.85 -6.19
N GLY A 59 8.79 -5.70 -6.66
CA GLY A 59 10.20 -5.46 -6.86
C GLY A 59 10.84 -5.17 -5.51
N LEU A 60 11.58 -6.15 -4.98
CA LEU A 60 12.37 -5.98 -3.78
C LEU A 60 13.49 -4.98 -4.06
N ASN A 61 13.39 -3.77 -3.49
CA ASN A 61 14.55 -2.88 -3.35
C ASN A 61 14.98 -3.00 -1.88
N ASP A 62 15.99 -3.83 -1.67
CA ASP A 62 16.41 -4.38 -0.38
C ASP A 62 17.26 -3.40 0.43
N GLU A 63 16.67 -2.30 0.93
CA GLU A 63 17.41 -1.36 1.80
C GLU A 63 16.63 -0.86 3.03
N ASN A 64 15.35 -1.23 3.22
CA ASN A 64 14.56 -0.70 4.34
C ASN A 64 13.59 -1.72 4.97
N ARG A 65 14.06 -2.96 5.19
CA ARG A 65 13.30 -3.99 5.91
C ARG A 65 13.66 -4.13 7.40
N ASN A 66 14.52 -3.28 7.94
CA ASN A 66 15.08 -3.48 9.29
C ASN A 66 14.41 -2.68 10.42
N ASN A 67 13.23 -2.08 10.22
CA ASN A 67 12.55 -1.32 11.27
C ASN A 67 11.20 -1.96 11.71
N HIS A 68 11.26 -3.22 12.10
CA HIS A 68 10.34 -3.86 13.04
C HIS A 68 11.24 -4.80 13.86
N GLY A 69 11.79 -4.38 15.00
CA GLY A 69 11.08 -3.91 16.18
C GLY A 69 11.09 -5.06 17.18
N GLU A 70 12.04 -5.02 18.13
CA GLU A 70 11.85 -5.58 19.47
C GLU A 70 10.95 -4.66 20.29
#